data_AF-M1P4P5-F1
#
_entry.id   AF-M1P4P5-F1
#
_cell.length_a   1.000
_cell.length_b   1.000
_cell.length_c   1.000
_cell.angle_alpha   90.00
_cell.angle_beta   90.00
_cell.angle_gamma   90.00
#
_symmetry.space_group_name_H-M   'P 1'
#
loop_
_entity.id
_entity.type
_entity.pdbx_description
1 polymer ?
#
loop_
_entity_poly.entity_id
_entity_poly.type
_entity_poly.pdbx_seq_one_letter_code
_entity_poly.pdbx_strand_id
1 'polypeptide(L)'
;MFAGALTLAACGTGASPQDPAGDGLDPPPQETTTTAVDDAVANVGTGIPPLGTPDTALKTRDPSVPARLAVTDVRLGSHHGFDRLVFDLAGEGSPGWRIDYTEHPIQQGSGHPIPYEGVTALEVNLTGMAYPSELGIEVPEIGTVPGTGNITEVISASLFEGRSQFVVGLSDRLPYSVQILEDPQRVVIDVLHGSGVTPLGEPDTAPKSFHPATLSELMVTDVRMASHGRFDRLVLDLTGEGTPGWDIYYTTHPTHQVSGLPVDYRGAVALDVTLAGVTYPPELGLEDPRTGTIPGTGNITEIISTTHYESRSQLIIGLSDRLPYSVQVLEEPRRLVIDILHG
;
A
#
# COMPACT_ATOMS: atom_id res chain seq x y z
N MET A 1 -38.65 21.47 -58.96
CA MET A 1 -38.44 22.91 -58.73
C MET A 1 -37.58 23.04 -57.50
N PHE A 2 -36.26 23.20 -57.72
CA PHE A 2 -35.47 24.40 -57.39
C PHE A 2 -35.48 24.71 -55.88
N ALA A 3 -34.38 24.42 -55.18
CA ALA A 3 -33.25 25.34 -54.95
C ALA A 3 -33.69 26.51 -54.04
N GLY A 4 -33.03 26.88 -52.96
CA GLY A 4 -31.60 26.89 -52.68
C GLY A 4 -31.32 28.23 -52.00
N ALA A 5 -30.47 28.19 -50.97
CA ALA A 5 -29.76 29.26 -50.25
C ALA A 5 -30.00 30.76 -50.59
N LEU A 6 -30.11 31.59 -49.54
CA LEU A 6 -29.70 33.01 -49.54
C LEU A 6 -28.89 33.31 -48.26
N THR A 7 -27.56 33.51 -48.34
CA THR A 7 -26.81 34.79 -48.39
C THR A 7 -26.84 35.60 -47.08
N LEU A 8 -25.73 35.65 -46.34
CA LEU A 8 -24.55 36.54 -46.44
C LEU A 8 -24.75 37.97 -45.92
N ALA A 9 -23.98 38.25 -44.84
CA ALA A 9 -23.13 39.41 -44.56
C ALA A 9 -23.66 40.84 -44.65
N ALA A 10 -23.43 41.62 -43.59
CA ALA A 10 -22.85 42.96 -43.71
C ALA A 10 -22.23 43.42 -42.37
N CYS A 11 -20.95 43.81 -42.42
CA CYS A 11 -20.19 44.50 -41.39
C CYS A 11 -20.58 45.98 -41.29
N GLY A 12 -20.31 46.65 -40.16
CA GLY A 12 -20.31 48.12 -40.12
C GLY A 12 -20.17 48.71 -38.71
N THR A 13 -18.96 49.10 -38.36
CA THR A 13 -18.51 49.75 -37.11
C THR A 13 -18.67 51.28 -37.11
N GLY A 14 -18.85 51.86 -35.91
CA GLY A 14 -18.58 53.29 -35.57
C GLY A 14 -19.79 54.00 -34.95
N ALA A 15 -19.90 54.15 -33.62
CA ALA A 15 -19.30 55.20 -32.76
C ALA A 15 -19.58 56.62 -33.31
N SER A 16 -20.21 57.57 -32.63
CA SER A 16 -20.19 58.08 -31.23
C SER A 16 -21.42 59.08 -31.12
N PRO A 17 -21.64 60.00 -30.14
CA PRO A 17 -20.79 60.46 -29.02
C PRO A 17 -21.49 60.83 -27.68
N GLN A 18 -20.64 60.93 -26.66
CA GLN A 18 -20.52 61.96 -25.62
C GLN A 18 -21.54 62.13 -24.47
N ASP A 19 -20.94 61.92 -23.30
CA ASP A 19 -21.28 62.18 -21.90
C ASP A 19 -21.34 63.70 -21.55
N PRO A 20 -21.85 64.13 -20.37
CA PRO A 20 -20.92 64.23 -19.23
C PRO A 20 -21.49 64.06 -17.79
N ALA A 21 -20.56 63.61 -16.93
CA ALA A 21 -20.21 64.05 -15.56
C ALA A 21 -20.96 63.51 -14.33
N GLY A 22 -20.19 62.92 -13.41
CA GLY A 22 -20.53 62.79 -11.99
C GLY A 22 -19.54 61.91 -11.21
N ASP A 23 -18.85 62.49 -10.22
CA ASP A 23 -17.92 61.86 -9.27
C ASP A 23 -18.41 60.54 -8.65
N GLY A 24 -17.51 59.56 -8.51
CA GLY A 24 -17.80 58.33 -7.78
C GLY A 24 -16.56 57.43 -7.61
N LEU A 25 -16.17 57.26 -6.36
CA LEU A 25 -14.99 56.53 -5.85
C LEU A 25 -14.86 55.08 -6.37
N ASP A 26 -13.62 54.71 -6.66
CA ASP A 26 -13.15 53.40 -7.16
C ASP A 26 -13.22 52.31 -6.06
N PRO A 27 -13.90 51.16 -6.28
CA PRO A 27 -13.73 49.97 -5.45
C PRO A 27 -12.66 49.04 -6.07
N PRO A 28 -11.79 48.40 -5.27
CA PRO A 28 -10.71 47.55 -5.79
C PRO A 28 -11.27 46.27 -6.45
N PRO A 29 -10.54 45.66 -7.41
CA PRO A 29 -10.99 44.45 -8.08
C PRO A 29 -11.05 43.28 -7.08
N GLN A 30 -12.22 42.66 -6.94
CA GLN A 30 -12.37 41.38 -6.27
C GLN A 30 -11.74 40.29 -7.14
N GLU A 31 -10.59 39.79 -6.72
CA GLU A 31 -10.02 38.54 -7.20
C GLU A 31 -11.03 37.42 -6.94
N THR A 32 -11.53 36.82 -8.01
CA THR A 32 -12.42 35.67 -7.93
C THR A 32 -11.55 34.44 -7.70
N THR A 33 -11.39 34.07 -6.43
CA THR A 33 -10.75 32.82 -6.01
C THR A 33 -11.54 31.65 -6.60
N THR A 34 -11.01 31.05 -7.66
CA THR A 34 -11.51 29.78 -8.18
C THR A 34 -10.98 28.69 -7.26
N THR A 35 -11.88 28.04 -6.54
CA THR A 35 -11.59 26.86 -5.72
C THR A 35 -11.04 25.75 -6.62
N ALA A 36 -9.71 25.61 -6.65
CA ALA A 36 -9.07 24.41 -7.15
C ALA A 36 -9.31 23.31 -6.11
N VAL A 37 -10.04 22.28 -6.50
CA VAL A 37 -10.08 21.01 -5.78
C VAL A 37 -8.66 20.45 -5.84
N ASP A 38 -8.09 20.21 -4.67
CA ASP A 38 -6.75 19.69 -4.46
C ASP A 38 -6.63 18.30 -5.12
N ASP A 39 -6.02 18.26 -6.31
CA ASP A 39 -5.57 17.05 -6.98
C ASP A 39 -4.40 16.47 -6.18
N ALA A 40 -4.74 15.66 -5.19
CA ALA A 40 -3.78 14.84 -4.47
C ALA A 40 -3.32 13.66 -5.34
N VAL A 41 -2.46 13.86 -6.34
CA VAL A 41 -1.54 12.80 -6.80
C VAL A 41 -0.29 13.36 -7.47
N ALA A 42 0.81 13.45 -6.73
CA ALA A 42 2.14 13.49 -7.32
C ALA A 42 3.10 12.64 -6.47
N ASN A 43 2.85 11.33 -6.47
CA ASN A 43 3.81 10.35 -6.00
C ASN A 43 4.58 9.84 -7.21
N VAL A 44 5.74 10.43 -7.52
CA VAL A 44 6.64 9.92 -8.57
C VAL A 44 7.53 8.84 -7.93
N GLY A 45 6.91 7.70 -7.61
CA GLY A 45 7.57 6.42 -7.46
C GLY A 45 7.43 5.66 -8.78
N THR A 46 8.50 5.01 -9.25
CA THR A 46 8.59 4.35 -10.57
C THR A 46 7.76 3.05 -10.70
N GLY A 47 6.61 2.96 -10.04
CA GLY A 47 5.70 1.81 -10.06
C GLY A 47 4.43 2.08 -10.86
N ILE A 48 3.93 1.06 -11.56
CA ILE A 48 2.59 1.11 -12.19
C ILE A 48 1.55 1.14 -11.05
N PRO A 49 0.58 2.07 -11.03
CA PRO A 49 -0.43 2.12 -9.98
C PRO A 49 -1.42 0.93 -10.09
N PRO A 50 -2.10 0.57 -8.97
CA PRO A 50 -3.21 -0.37 -9.05
C PRO A 50 -4.33 0.23 -9.91
N LEU A 51 -5.10 -0.65 -10.56
CA LEU A 51 -6.21 -0.29 -11.43
C LEU A 51 -7.49 -0.11 -10.61
N GLY A 52 -8.25 0.95 -10.86
CA GLY A 52 -9.50 1.24 -10.14
C GLY A 52 -9.27 1.71 -8.70
N THR A 53 -10.31 1.62 -7.86
CA THR A 53 -10.29 2.07 -6.46
C THR A 53 -10.47 0.87 -5.53
N PRO A 54 -9.38 0.40 -4.87
CA PRO A 54 -9.47 -0.75 -3.98
C PRO A 54 -10.21 -0.45 -2.67
N ASP A 55 -11.09 -1.36 -2.27
CA ASP A 55 -11.73 -1.40 -0.93
C ASP A 55 -12.12 -2.86 -0.58
N THR A 56 -12.71 -3.09 0.58
CA THR A 56 -13.07 -4.45 1.04
C THR A 56 -14.52 -4.84 0.76
N ALA A 57 -15.27 -4.03 0.00
CA ALA A 57 -16.67 -4.28 -0.28
C ALA A 57 -16.87 -5.24 -1.46
N LEU A 58 -18.01 -5.94 -1.47
CA LEU A 58 -18.52 -6.72 -2.59
C LEU A 58 -18.42 -5.94 -3.91
N LYS A 59 -17.85 -6.55 -4.96
CA LYS A 59 -17.83 -6.00 -6.32
C LYS A 59 -18.79 -6.79 -7.22
N THR A 60 -19.66 -6.08 -7.93
CA THR A 60 -20.61 -6.66 -8.89
C THR A 60 -20.62 -5.91 -10.21
N ARG A 61 -20.79 -6.65 -11.31
CA ARG A 61 -21.06 -6.11 -12.64
C ARG A 61 -21.85 -7.13 -13.46
N ASP A 62 -22.86 -6.67 -14.19
CA ASP A 62 -23.58 -7.53 -15.13
C ASP A 62 -22.80 -7.71 -16.46
N PRO A 63 -22.87 -8.90 -17.08
CA PRO A 63 -22.28 -9.10 -18.41
C PRO A 63 -23.10 -8.39 -19.49
N SER A 64 -22.52 -8.20 -20.68
CA SER A 64 -23.30 -7.78 -21.85
C SER A 64 -24.26 -8.87 -22.29
N VAL A 65 -25.30 -8.49 -23.05
CA VAL A 65 -26.26 -9.45 -23.64
C VAL A 65 -26.26 -9.28 -25.17
N PRO A 66 -25.80 -10.28 -25.94
CA PRO A 66 -25.16 -11.53 -25.49
C PRO A 66 -23.72 -11.32 -24.98
N ALA A 67 -23.22 -12.27 -24.18
CA ALA A 67 -21.80 -12.47 -23.85
C ALA A 67 -21.49 -13.97 -23.91
N ARG A 68 -20.37 -14.32 -24.53
CA ARG A 68 -19.90 -15.71 -24.70
C ARG A 68 -18.38 -15.72 -24.59
N LEU A 69 -17.88 -15.77 -23.35
CA LEU A 69 -16.45 -15.68 -23.04
C LEU A 69 -15.94 -16.97 -22.40
N ALA A 70 -14.68 -17.31 -22.59
CA ALA A 70 -13.99 -18.35 -21.84
C ALA A 70 -12.74 -17.77 -21.18
N VAL A 71 -12.48 -18.17 -19.93
CA VAL A 71 -11.19 -17.93 -19.29
C VAL A 71 -10.18 -18.87 -19.92
N THR A 72 -9.13 -18.35 -20.52
CA THR A 72 -8.10 -19.13 -21.21
C THR A 72 -6.81 -19.26 -20.41
N ASP A 73 -6.54 -18.32 -19.52
CA ASP A 73 -5.35 -18.34 -18.65
C ASP A 73 -5.60 -17.53 -17.37
N VAL A 74 -4.82 -17.84 -16.33
CA VAL A 74 -4.82 -17.15 -15.04
C VAL A 74 -3.39 -16.83 -14.65
N ARG A 75 -3.09 -15.54 -14.51
CA ARG A 75 -1.74 -15.05 -14.24
C ARG A 75 -1.69 -14.20 -12.99
N LEU A 76 -0.60 -14.33 -12.26
CA LEU A 76 -0.31 -13.54 -11.07
C LEU A 76 0.96 -12.71 -11.27
N GLY A 77 1.01 -11.52 -10.68
CA GLY A 77 2.19 -10.68 -10.63
C GLY A 77 2.21 -9.85 -9.36
N SER A 78 3.33 -9.85 -8.64
CA SER A 78 3.53 -8.96 -7.50
C SER A 78 4.10 -7.63 -7.98
N HIS A 79 3.47 -6.53 -7.54
CA HIS A 79 3.88 -5.16 -7.84
C HIS A 79 4.20 -4.43 -6.54
N HIS A 80 4.75 -3.22 -6.66
CA HIS A 80 4.98 -2.38 -5.50
C HIS A 80 3.64 -1.89 -4.93
N GLY A 81 3.23 -2.46 -3.78
CA GLY A 81 2.05 -2.07 -3.02
C GLY A 81 0.76 -2.84 -3.36
N PHE A 82 0.80 -3.79 -4.31
CA PHE A 82 -0.34 -4.66 -4.62
C PHE A 82 0.10 -5.92 -5.38
N ASP A 83 -0.72 -6.97 -5.31
CA ASP A 83 -0.62 -8.16 -6.13
C ASP A 83 -1.74 -8.15 -7.18
N ARG A 84 -1.41 -8.51 -8.41
CA ARG A 84 -2.32 -8.50 -9.56
C ARG A 84 -2.64 -9.91 -10.00
N LEU A 85 -3.93 -10.23 -10.01
CA LEU A 85 -4.51 -11.42 -10.62
C LEU A 85 -5.16 -11.03 -11.95
N VAL A 86 -4.83 -11.75 -13.01
CA VAL A 86 -5.37 -11.52 -14.36
C VAL A 86 -6.01 -12.80 -14.87
N PHE A 87 -7.28 -12.69 -15.26
CA PHE A 87 -7.97 -13.69 -16.05
C PHE A 87 -7.95 -13.26 -17.52
N ASP A 88 -7.23 -13.99 -18.36
CA ASP A 88 -7.26 -13.75 -19.81
C ASP A 88 -8.53 -14.38 -20.40
N LEU A 89 -9.25 -13.62 -21.23
CA LEU A 89 -10.54 -14.03 -21.79
C LEU A 89 -10.50 -14.09 -23.32
N ALA A 90 -11.18 -15.08 -23.88
CA ALA A 90 -11.45 -15.20 -25.31
C ALA A 90 -12.96 -15.25 -25.57
N GLY A 91 -13.40 -14.77 -26.73
CA GLY A 91 -14.81 -14.77 -27.15
C GLY A 91 -15.36 -13.35 -27.36
N GLU A 92 -16.69 -13.21 -27.29
CA GLU A 92 -17.40 -11.98 -27.63
C GLU A 92 -18.25 -11.46 -26.46
N GLY A 93 -18.42 -10.13 -26.39
CA GLY A 93 -19.14 -9.44 -25.33
C GLY A 93 -18.25 -9.08 -24.13
N SER A 94 -18.84 -8.45 -23.13
CA SER A 94 -18.14 -8.00 -21.91
C SER A 94 -18.49 -8.91 -20.72
N PRO A 95 -17.52 -9.29 -19.88
CA PRO A 95 -17.74 -10.17 -18.75
C PRO A 95 -18.47 -9.43 -17.61
N GLY A 96 -19.28 -10.16 -16.86
CA GLY A 96 -19.77 -9.72 -15.56
C GLY A 96 -19.01 -10.40 -14.43
N TRP A 97 -19.26 -9.97 -13.20
CA TRP A 97 -18.72 -10.63 -12.02
C TRP A 97 -19.56 -10.41 -10.76
N ARG A 98 -19.39 -11.31 -9.81
CA ARG A 98 -19.70 -11.12 -8.39
C ARG A 98 -18.48 -11.61 -7.60
N ILE A 99 -17.84 -10.72 -6.86
CA ILE A 99 -16.62 -11.01 -6.11
C ILE A 99 -16.82 -10.52 -4.67
N ASP A 100 -16.68 -11.41 -3.71
CA ASP A 100 -16.81 -11.09 -2.28
C ASP A 100 -15.91 -11.99 -1.43
N TYR A 101 -15.71 -11.59 -0.18
CA TYR A 101 -14.99 -12.38 0.80
C TYR A 101 -15.81 -13.56 1.30
N THR A 102 -15.16 -14.71 1.48
CA THR A 102 -15.73 -15.89 2.13
C THR A 102 -14.66 -16.63 2.93
N GLU A 103 -15.09 -17.30 3.99
CA GLU A 103 -14.27 -18.26 4.75
C GLU A 103 -14.67 -19.71 4.46
N HIS A 104 -15.79 -19.91 3.75
CA HIS A 104 -16.38 -21.22 3.51
C HIS A 104 -16.83 -21.35 2.05
N PRO A 105 -15.90 -21.24 1.07
CA PRO A 105 -16.26 -21.38 -0.33
C PRO A 105 -16.79 -22.80 -0.60
N ILE A 106 -17.88 -22.88 -1.34
CA ILE A 106 -18.52 -24.14 -1.76
C ILE A 106 -18.54 -24.22 -3.27
N GLN A 107 -18.23 -25.40 -3.82
CA GLN A 107 -18.21 -25.60 -5.25
C GLN A 107 -19.63 -25.55 -5.82
N GLN A 108 -19.83 -24.74 -6.85
CA GLN A 108 -21.10 -24.66 -7.55
C GLN A 108 -21.48 -26.02 -8.16
N GLY A 109 -22.77 -26.36 -8.09
CA GLY A 109 -23.32 -27.62 -8.58
C GLY A 109 -23.17 -28.79 -7.59
N SER A 110 -21.96 -29.03 -7.06
CA SER A 110 -21.73 -30.17 -6.14
C SER A 110 -22.02 -29.85 -4.68
N GLY A 111 -21.82 -28.59 -4.25
CA GLY A 111 -21.98 -28.13 -2.87
C GLY A 111 -20.85 -28.55 -1.92
N HIS A 112 -19.79 -29.19 -2.41
CA HIS A 112 -18.66 -29.57 -1.56
C HIS A 112 -17.83 -28.34 -1.16
N PRO A 113 -17.30 -28.28 0.08
CA PRO A 113 -16.35 -27.25 0.46
C PRO A 113 -15.10 -27.27 -0.42
N ILE A 114 -14.55 -26.09 -0.72
CA ILE A 114 -13.29 -25.93 -1.42
C ILE A 114 -12.23 -25.53 -0.39
N PRO A 115 -11.28 -26.42 -0.02
CA PRO A 115 -10.16 -26.04 0.84
C PRO A 115 -9.28 -25.01 0.13
N TYR A 116 -8.77 -24.03 0.87
CA TYR A 116 -7.84 -23.02 0.37
C TYR A 116 -6.82 -22.65 1.46
N GLU A 117 -5.67 -22.12 1.03
CA GLU A 117 -4.60 -21.58 1.87
C GLU A 117 -4.84 -20.10 2.17
N GLY A 118 -4.54 -19.66 3.40
CA GLY A 118 -4.72 -18.27 3.83
C GLY A 118 -5.77 -18.11 4.93
N VAL A 119 -5.97 -16.88 5.39
CA VAL A 119 -6.90 -16.57 6.48
C VAL A 119 -8.32 -16.33 5.98
N THR A 120 -8.47 -15.87 4.73
CA THR A 120 -9.75 -15.62 4.05
C THR A 120 -9.57 -15.83 2.54
N ALA A 121 -10.67 -15.88 1.79
CA ALA A 121 -10.60 -15.95 0.33
C ALA A 121 -11.54 -14.94 -0.34
N LEU A 122 -11.20 -14.52 -1.56
CA LEU A 122 -12.18 -13.96 -2.48
C LEU A 122 -12.83 -15.09 -3.28
N GLU A 123 -14.16 -15.18 -3.24
CA GLU A 123 -14.91 -16.01 -4.16
C GLU A 123 -15.21 -15.21 -5.44
N VAL A 124 -14.51 -15.54 -6.52
CA VAL A 124 -14.60 -14.84 -7.79
C VAL A 124 -15.54 -15.61 -8.72
N ASN A 125 -16.72 -15.06 -8.97
CA ASN A 125 -17.67 -15.61 -9.92
C ASN A 125 -17.74 -14.73 -11.17
N LEU A 126 -17.08 -15.13 -12.26
CA LEU A 126 -17.14 -14.46 -13.55
C LEU A 126 -18.39 -14.93 -14.33
N THR A 127 -19.17 -14.00 -14.88
CA THR A 127 -20.44 -14.28 -15.58
C THR A 127 -20.39 -13.84 -17.04
N GLY A 128 -21.30 -14.40 -17.87
CA GLY A 128 -21.21 -14.28 -19.33
C GLY A 128 -20.25 -15.28 -19.95
N MET A 129 -19.99 -16.39 -19.24
CA MET A 129 -19.06 -17.42 -19.65
C MET A 129 -19.74 -18.47 -20.53
N ALA A 130 -18.99 -19.05 -21.44
CA ALA A 130 -19.36 -20.20 -22.27
C ALA A 130 -18.33 -21.32 -22.02
N TYR A 131 -18.67 -22.56 -22.34
CA TYR A 131 -17.67 -23.62 -22.30
C TYR A 131 -16.64 -23.38 -23.41
N PRO A 132 -15.33 -23.56 -23.15
CA PRO A 132 -14.29 -23.39 -24.17
C PRO A 132 -14.58 -24.14 -25.47
N SER A 133 -15.12 -25.37 -25.36
CA SER A 133 -15.53 -26.20 -26.51
C SER A 133 -16.63 -25.58 -27.37
N GLU A 134 -17.54 -24.80 -26.80
CA GLU A 134 -18.59 -24.06 -27.54
C GLU A 134 -18.03 -22.90 -28.35
N LEU A 135 -16.80 -22.48 -28.05
CA LEU A 135 -16.04 -21.45 -28.75
C LEU A 135 -14.98 -22.05 -29.68
N GLY A 136 -14.87 -23.39 -29.75
CA GLY A 136 -13.82 -24.06 -30.51
C GLY A 136 -12.42 -23.91 -29.90
N ILE A 137 -12.35 -23.62 -28.60
CA ILE A 137 -11.13 -23.46 -27.83
C ILE A 137 -10.86 -24.75 -27.05
N GLU A 138 -9.60 -25.18 -26.99
CA GLU A 138 -9.18 -26.29 -26.15
C GLU A 138 -9.46 -25.97 -24.68
N VAL A 139 -9.89 -26.97 -23.90
CA VAL A 139 -10.23 -26.74 -22.49
C VAL A 139 -8.93 -26.45 -21.72
N PRO A 140 -8.79 -25.25 -21.10
CA PRO A 140 -7.56 -24.91 -20.41
C PRO A 140 -7.48 -25.65 -19.08
N GLU A 141 -6.32 -26.24 -18.79
CA GLU A 141 -6.03 -26.93 -17.53
C GLU A 141 -5.51 -25.93 -16.47
N ILE A 142 -6.38 -25.01 -16.02
CA ILE A 142 -5.99 -23.97 -15.06
C ILE A 142 -5.67 -24.57 -13.67
N GLY A 143 -6.51 -25.51 -13.20
CA GLY A 143 -6.32 -26.18 -11.91
C GLY A 143 -6.13 -25.20 -10.75
N THR A 144 -5.06 -25.39 -9.97
CA THR A 144 -4.61 -24.47 -8.92
C THR A 144 -3.34 -23.74 -9.37
N VAL A 145 -3.38 -22.42 -9.34
CA VAL A 145 -2.24 -21.55 -9.62
C VAL A 145 -1.58 -21.15 -8.30
N PRO A 146 -0.27 -21.40 -8.11
CA PRO A 146 0.45 -20.96 -6.92
C PRO A 146 0.44 -19.44 -6.76
N GLY A 147 0.33 -18.97 -5.52
CA GLY A 147 0.22 -17.56 -5.19
C GLY A 147 1.49 -16.72 -5.33
N THR A 148 1.34 -15.41 -5.10
CA THR A 148 2.42 -14.44 -4.97
C THR A 148 1.99 -13.31 -4.02
N GLY A 149 2.91 -12.82 -3.19
CA GLY A 149 2.61 -11.76 -2.22
C GLY A 149 1.51 -12.17 -1.22
N ASN A 150 0.42 -11.41 -1.18
CA ASN A 150 -0.73 -11.64 -0.32
C ASN A 150 -1.76 -12.60 -0.91
N ILE A 151 -1.63 -12.97 -2.18
CA ILE A 151 -2.43 -14.04 -2.79
C ILE A 151 -1.67 -15.35 -2.55
N THR A 152 -2.27 -16.27 -1.80
CA THR A 152 -1.65 -17.56 -1.44
C THR A 152 -1.81 -18.60 -2.55
N GLU A 153 -2.97 -18.62 -3.20
CA GLU A 153 -3.27 -19.46 -4.36
C GLU A 153 -4.52 -18.99 -5.10
N VAL A 154 -4.71 -19.48 -6.33
CA VAL A 154 -5.96 -19.32 -7.10
C VAL A 154 -6.44 -20.68 -7.59
N ILE A 155 -7.61 -21.11 -7.13
CA ILE A 155 -8.21 -22.40 -7.48
C ILE A 155 -9.32 -22.17 -8.52
N SER A 156 -9.19 -22.79 -9.69
CA SER A 156 -10.29 -22.90 -10.66
C SER A 156 -11.26 -23.99 -10.22
N ALA A 157 -12.44 -23.59 -9.74
CA ALA A 157 -13.34 -24.50 -9.03
C ALA A 157 -14.41 -25.13 -9.92
N SER A 158 -15.06 -24.33 -10.78
CA SER A 158 -16.10 -24.83 -11.67
C SER A 158 -16.42 -23.86 -12.80
N LEU A 159 -17.05 -24.38 -13.86
CA LEU A 159 -17.81 -23.61 -14.85
C LEU A 159 -19.20 -24.24 -14.94
N PHE A 160 -20.23 -23.51 -14.51
CA PHE A 160 -21.61 -23.99 -14.51
C PHE A 160 -22.59 -22.85 -14.77
N GLU A 161 -23.59 -23.08 -15.63
CA GLU A 161 -24.64 -22.11 -15.98
C GLU A 161 -24.11 -20.74 -16.42
N GLY A 162 -23.01 -20.73 -17.19
CA GLY A 162 -22.39 -19.51 -17.71
C GLY A 162 -21.63 -18.69 -16.66
N ARG A 163 -21.23 -19.35 -15.57
CA ARG A 163 -20.44 -18.77 -14.47
C ARG A 163 -19.18 -19.59 -14.21
N SER A 164 -18.02 -18.96 -14.34
CA SER A 164 -16.74 -19.55 -13.91
C SER A 164 -16.44 -19.13 -12.46
N GLN A 165 -16.28 -20.10 -11.58
CA GLN A 165 -16.00 -19.90 -10.16
C GLN A 165 -14.50 -20.11 -9.90
N PHE A 166 -13.89 -19.16 -9.23
CA PHE A 166 -12.53 -19.26 -8.70
C PHE A 166 -12.52 -18.91 -7.21
N VAL A 167 -11.61 -19.53 -6.47
CA VAL A 167 -11.32 -19.20 -5.06
C VAL A 167 -9.90 -18.65 -4.99
N VAL A 168 -9.75 -17.43 -4.51
CA VAL A 168 -8.46 -16.75 -4.38
C VAL A 168 -8.13 -16.68 -2.89
N GLY A 169 -7.19 -17.50 -2.44
CA GLY A 169 -6.73 -17.49 -1.05
C GLY A 169 -5.93 -16.23 -0.75
N LEU A 170 -6.10 -15.67 0.46
CA LEU A 170 -5.45 -14.43 0.87
C LEU A 170 -4.80 -14.57 2.26
N SER A 171 -3.62 -13.96 2.42
CA SER A 171 -2.91 -13.86 3.71
C SER A 171 -3.62 -12.98 4.73
N ASP A 172 -4.42 -12.00 4.27
CA ASP A 172 -5.21 -11.09 5.09
C ASP A 172 -6.44 -10.55 4.31
N ARG A 173 -7.40 -9.94 5.01
CA ARG A 173 -8.55 -9.26 4.40
C ARG A 173 -8.15 -7.86 3.92
N LEU A 174 -7.78 -7.75 2.66
CA LEU A 174 -7.16 -6.56 2.08
C LEU A 174 -8.08 -5.77 1.12
N PRO A 175 -7.88 -4.46 0.93
CA PRO A 175 -8.59 -3.73 -0.13
C PRO A 175 -8.29 -4.32 -1.52
N TYR A 176 -9.31 -4.51 -2.34
CA TYR A 176 -9.17 -4.98 -3.72
C TYR A 176 -10.02 -4.19 -4.70
N SER A 177 -9.58 -4.14 -5.96
CA SER A 177 -10.29 -3.54 -7.08
C SER A 177 -10.43 -4.54 -8.22
N VAL A 178 -11.38 -4.26 -9.12
CA VAL A 178 -11.64 -5.09 -10.30
C VAL A 178 -11.79 -4.17 -11.50
N GLN A 179 -11.07 -4.45 -12.58
CA GLN A 179 -11.12 -3.70 -13.84
C GLN A 179 -11.12 -4.63 -15.04
N ILE A 180 -11.61 -4.12 -16.17
CA ILE A 180 -11.45 -4.78 -17.47
C ILE A 180 -10.36 -4.06 -18.24
N LEU A 181 -9.47 -4.82 -18.85
CA LEU A 181 -8.62 -4.34 -19.92
C LEU A 181 -9.13 -4.91 -21.23
N GLU A 182 -9.18 -4.09 -22.27
CA GLU A 182 -9.54 -4.49 -23.62
C GLU A 182 -8.26 -4.77 -24.43
N ASP A 183 -8.38 -5.52 -25.54
CA ASP A 183 -7.30 -5.77 -26.52
C ASP A 183 -5.94 -6.26 -25.95
N PRO A 184 -5.82 -7.51 -25.45
CA PRO A 184 -6.87 -8.54 -25.32
C PRO A 184 -7.72 -8.36 -24.05
N GLN A 185 -8.95 -8.91 -24.09
CA GLN A 185 -9.91 -8.79 -23.01
C GLN A 185 -9.46 -9.55 -21.76
N ARG A 186 -9.38 -8.83 -20.64
CA ARG A 186 -8.90 -9.36 -19.35
C ARG A 186 -9.77 -8.83 -18.22
N VAL A 187 -10.03 -9.68 -17.22
CA VAL A 187 -10.49 -9.23 -15.90
C VAL A 187 -9.26 -9.17 -15.00
N VAL A 188 -8.99 -8.00 -14.44
CA VAL A 188 -7.86 -7.75 -13.56
C VAL A 188 -8.37 -7.46 -12.16
N ILE A 189 -7.85 -8.19 -11.19
CA ILE A 189 -8.09 -7.96 -9.76
C ILE A 189 -6.76 -7.54 -9.14
N ASP A 190 -6.72 -6.32 -8.58
CA ASP A 190 -5.57 -5.87 -7.79
C ASP A 190 -5.92 -5.95 -6.31
N VAL A 191 -5.07 -6.61 -5.52
CA VAL A 191 -5.19 -6.74 -4.06
C VAL A 191 -4.07 -5.94 -3.43
N LEU A 192 -4.39 -4.91 -2.64
CA LEU A 192 -3.39 -4.05 -2.02
C LEU A 192 -2.58 -4.80 -0.97
N HIS A 193 -1.28 -4.54 -0.94
CA HIS A 193 -0.45 -4.84 0.23
C HIS A 193 -0.90 -3.88 1.33
N GLY A 194 -1.26 -4.39 2.53
CA GLY A 194 -1.91 -3.62 3.60
C GLY A 194 -1.52 -2.14 3.67
N SER A 195 -2.50 -1.26 3.50
CA SER A 195 -2.41 0.20 3.56
C SER A 195 -1.27 0.87 2.80
N GLY A 196 -0.72 0.34 1.71
CA GLY A 196 0.14 1.09 0.77
C GLY A 196 1.29 1.88 1.41
N VAL A 197 1.72 1.50 2.61
CA VAL A 197 2.76 2.21 3.34
C VAL A 197 4.05 1.80 2.67
N THR A 198 4.77 2.76 2.10
CA THR A 198 6.10 2.53 1.56
C THR A 198 7.14 2.68 2.67
N PRO A 199 8.28 1.97 2.59
CA PRO A 199 9.44 2.32 3.39
C PRO A 199 9.76 3.81 3.22
N LEU A 200 10.11 4.48 4.31
CA LEU A 200 10.54 5.86 4.31
C LEU A 200 12.06 5.92 4.15
N GLY A 201 12.55 6.63 3.13
CA GLY A 201 13.97 6.75 2.81
C GLY A 201 14.50 5.62 1.92
N GLU A 202 15.80 5.64 1.62
CA GLU A 202 16.46 4.64 0.78
C GLU A 202 17.06 3.51 1.64
N PRO A 203 16.55 2.27 1.50
CA PRO A 203 17.01 1.16 2.33
C PRO A 203 18.29 0.50 1.80
N ASP A 204 19.23 0.26 2.71
CA ASP A 204 20.45 -0.52 2.44
C ASP A 204 20.95 -1.19 3.74
N THR A 205 22.10 -1.89 3.69
CA THR A 205 22.67 -2.58 4.86
C THR A 205 23.87 -1.86 5.47
N ALA A 206 24.14 -0.62 5.04
CA ALA A 206 25.26 0.17 5.51
C ALA A 206 24.94 0.81 6.87
N PRO A 207 25.96 1.14 7.70
CA PRO A 207 25.77 1.99 8.86
C PRO A 207 25.21 3.36 8.46
N LYS A 208 24.30 3.90 9.26
CA LYS A 208 23.69 5.22 9.04
C LYS A 208 23.78 6.03 10.34
N SER A 209 24.05 7.32 10.21
CA SER A 209 24.13 8.22 11.37
C SER A 209 23.68 9.63 11.00
N PHE A 210 23.08 10.33 11.95
CA PHE A 210 22.78 11.75 11.85
C PHE A 210 23.11 12.43 13.18
N HIS A 211 23.89 13.50 13.11
CA HIS A 211 24.26 14.29 14.29
C HIS A 211 23.82 15.74 14.08
N PRO A 212 22.83 16.24 14.84
CA PRO A 212 22.40 17.63 14.73
C PRO A 212 23.54 18.57 15.19
N ALA A 213 23.62 19.75 14.58
CA ALA A 213 24.61 20.76 14.95
C ALA A 213 24.32 21.42 16.30
N THR A 214 23.06 21.39 16.74
CA THR A 214 22.60 21.93 18.03
C THR A 214 22.23 20.80 18.96
N LEU A 215 22.40 21.04 20.27
CA LEU A 215 21.91 20.13 21.29
C LEU A 215 20.37 20.06 21.25
N SER A 216 19.86 18.89 21.62
CA SER A 216 18.44 18.58 21.70
C SER A 216 18.11 18.09 23.10
N GLU A 217 16.88 18.35 23.53
CA GLU A 217 16.32 17.89 24.80
C GLU A 217 15.02 17.15 24.50
N LEU A 218 15.19 15.94 23.97
CA LEU A 218 14.07 15.10 23.53
C LEU A 218 13.78 14.00 24.54
N MET A 219 12.60 13.41 24.48
CA MET A 219 12.26 12.24 25.29
C MET A 219 11.50 11.24 24.44
N VAL A 220 11.84 9.95 24.57
CA VAL A 220 11.06 8.87 23.96
C VAL A 220 9.81 8.65 24.79
N THR A 221 8.64 8.85 24.19
CA THR A 221 7.34 8.69 24.87
C THR A 221 6.65 7.39 24.53
N ASP A 222 6.97 6.78 23.38
CA ASP A 222 6.41 5.51 22.96
C ASP A 222 7.36 4.78 22.01
N VAL A 223 7.26 3.45 22.00
CA VAL A 223 7.94 2.56 21.06
C VAL A 223 6.92 1.59 20.50
N ARG A 224 6.63 1.72 19.21
CA ARG A 224 5.66 0.88 18.53
C ARG A 224 6.24 0.22 17.31
N MET A 225 5.71 -0.96 17.00
CA MET A 225 6.10 -1.75 15.85
C MET A 225 4.87 -2.18 15.05
N ALA A 226 5.04 -2.29 13.74
CA ALA A 226 4.05 -2.89 12.84
C ALA A 226 4.78 -3.69 11.76
N SER A 227 4.25 -4.87 11.43
CA SER A 227 4.70 -5.62 10.26
C SER A 227 3.82 -5.24 9.07
N HIS A 228 4.44 -4.90 7.95
CA HIS A 228 3.80 -4.60 6.68
C HIS A 228 4.22 -5.64 5.64
N GLY A 229 3.52 -5.72 4.50
CA GLY A 229 3.78 -6.77 3.51
C GLY A 229 5.19 -6.80 2.89
N ARG A 230 6.00 -5.74 3.05
CA ARG A 230 7.36 -5.63 2.48
C ARG A 230 8.43 -5.22 3.48
N PHE A 231 8.07 -4.82 4.70
CA PHE A 231 8.99 -4.34 5.72
C PHE A 231 8.33 -4.35 7.09
N ASP A 232 9.13 -4.35 8.13
CA ASP A 232 8.70 -4.09 9.50
C ASP A 232 9.08 -2.65 9.87
N ARG A 233 8.15 -1.92 10.46
CA ARG A 233 8.34 -0.53 10.88
C ARG A 233 8.46 -0.45 12.38
N LEU A 234 9.58 0.06 12.87
CA LEU A 234 9.76 0.53 14.24
C LEU A 234 9.61 2.05 14.28
N VAL A 235 8.79 2.54 15.20
CA VAL A 235 8.61 3.98 15.45
C VAL A 235 8.91 4.31 16.89
N LEU A 236 9.81 5.26 17.10
CA LEU A 236 10.05 5.92 18.38
C LEU A 236 9.34 7.28 18.35
N ASP A 237 8.29 7.45 19.14
CA ASP A 237 7.64 8.75 19.31
C ASP A 237 8.49 9.61 20.25
N LEU A 238 8.73 10.85 19.84
CA LEU A 238 9.60 11.80 20.52
C LEU A 238 8.83 13.07 20.86
N THR A 239 9.09 13.60 22.06
CA THR A 239 8.64 14.93 22.48
C THR A 239 9.83 15.78 22.91
N GLY A 240 9.64 17.08 23.10
CA GLY A 240 10.68 18.03 23.51
C GLY A 240 11.22 18.87 22.36
N GLU A 241 12.39 19.49 22.57
CA GLU A 241 12.96 20.51 21.68
C GLU A 241 14.22 20.00 20.95
N GLY A 242 14.41 20.44 19.71
CA GLY A 242 15.56 20.07 18.86
C GLY A 242 15.32 18.88 17.93
N THR A 243 16.37 18.42 17.26
CA THR A 243 16.32 17.32 16.28
C THR A 243 17.01 16.07 16.86
N PRO A 244 16.45 14.86 16.71
CA PRO A 244 17.07 13.66 17.27
C PRO A 244 18.36 13.33 16.52
N GLY A 245 19.46 13.19 17.25
CA GLY A 245 20.66 12.55 16.72
C GLY A 245 20.55 11.04 16.85
N TRP A 246 21.17 10.30 15.92
CA TRP A 246 21.16 8.85 15.96
C TRP A 246 22.36 8.22 15.26
N ASP A 247 22.78 7.05 15.74
CA ASP A 247 23.80 6.18 15.16
C ASP A 247 23.24 4.77 15.08
N ILE A 248 23.28 4.17 13.88
CA ILE A 248 22.66 2.87 13.62
C ILE A 248 23.59 1.98 12.80
N TYR A 249 23.86 0.76 13.29
CA TYR A 249 24.71 -0.20 12.59
C TYR A 249 24.40 -1.65 12.99
N TYR A 250 24.78 -2.59 12.12
CA TYR A 250 24.69 -4.02 12.41
C TYR A 250 25.82 -4.52 13.31
N THR A 251 25.49 -5.38 14.27
CA THR A 251 26.47 -6.10 15.10
C THR A 251 25.97 -7.50 15.45
N THR A 252 26.90 -8.42 15.64
CA THR A 252 26.61 -9.76 16.21
C THR A 252 26.99 -9.86 17.68
N HIS A 253 27.67 -8.86 18.23
CA HIS A 253 28.16 -8.81 19.61
C HIS A 253 27.82 -7.45 20.24
N PRO A 254 26.52 -7.12 20.41
CA PRO A 254 26.13 -5.88 21.07
C PRO A 254 26.60 -5.90 22.52
N THR A 255 27.04 -4.74 23.00
CA THR A 255 27.44 -4.53 24.40
C THR A 255 26.71 -3.33 24.96
N HIS A 256 26.39 -3.38 26.25
CA HIS A 256 25.88 -2.23 26.99
C HIS A 256 26.87 -1.07 26.87
N GLN A 257 26.40 0.08 26.38
CA GLN A 257 27.25 1.24 26.09
C GLN A 257 28.10 1.69 27.30
N VAL A 258 27.59 1.56 28.52
CA VAL A 258 28.29 1.99 29.75
C VAL A 258 29.17 0.89 30.34
N SER A 259 28.62 -0.30 30.57
CA SER A 259 29.34 -1.37 31.28
C SER A 259 30.25 -2.19 30.39
N GLY A 260 30.06 -2.15 29.06
CA GLY A 260 30.75 -2.98 28.08
C GLY A 260 30.39 -4.47 28.17
N LEU A 261 29.44 -4.85 29.02
CA LEU A 261 28.98 -6.24 29.11
C LEU A 261 28.19 -6.63 27.86
N PRO A 262 28.26 -7.89 27.40
CA PRO A 262 27.45 -8.38 26.29
C PRO A 262 25.95 -8.21 26.57
N VAL A 263 25.19 -7.94 25.50
CA VAL A 263 23.72 -7.95 25.50
C VAL A 263 23.27 -9.22 24.78
N ASP A 264 22.56 -10.10 25.49
CA ASP A 264 21.94 -11.26 24.86
C ASP A 264 20.71 -10.81 24.08
N TYR A 265 20.56 -11.28 22.84
CA TYR A 265 19.42 -10.99 21.98
C TYR A 265 19.03 -12.22 21.13
N ARG A 266 17.80 -12.24 20.64
CA ARG A 266 17.23 -13.26 19.75
C ARG A 266 17.43 -12.86 18.30
N GLY A 267 17.76 -13.82 17.45
CA GLY A 267 17.92 -13.60 16.01
C GLY A 267 19.33 -13.90 15.52
N ALA A 268 19.57 -13.70 14.23
CA ALA A 268 20.86 -13.94 13.59
C ALA A 268 21.82 -12.76 13.71
N VAL A 269 21.28 -11.54 13.81
CA VAL A 269 22.04 -10.29 13.91
C VAL A 269 21.25 -9.24 14.69
N ALA A 270 21.91 -8.25 15.26
CA ALA A 270 21.27 -7.10 15.89
C ALA A 270 21.52 -5.80 15.11
N LEU A 271 20.52 -4.92 15.11
CA LEU A 271 20.66 -3.50 14.80
C LEU A 271 20.90 -2.76 16.14
N ASP A 272 22.09 -2.18 16.29
CA ASP A 272 22.41 -1.31 17.43
C ASP A 272 21.99 0.12 17.08
N VAL A 273 21.01 0.66 17.81
CA VAL A 273 20.44 1.98 17.62
C VAL A 273 20.77 2.84 18.84
N THR A 274 21.61 3.85 18.65
CA THR A 274 21.85 4.85 19.69
C THR A 274 21.17 6.16 19.33
N LEU A 275 20.24 6.60 20.18
CA LEU A 275 19.69 7.96 20.14
C LEU A 275 20.58 8.92 20.91
N ALA A 276 20.73 10.14 20.43
CA ALA A 276 21.49 11.23 21.05
C ALA A 276 20.62 12.48 21.23
N GLY A 277 20.88 13.23 22.31
CA GLY A 277 20.08 14.41 22.68
C GLY A 277 18.72 14.02 23.26
N VAL A 278 18.64 12.86 23.90
CA VAL A 278 17.45 12.38 24.60
C VAL A 278 17.67 12.47 26.11
N THR A 279 16.61 12.68 26.86
CA THR A 279 16.51 12.70 28.32
C THR A 279 15.86 11.40 28.78
N TYR A 280 16.34 10.85 29.91
CA TYR A 280 15.78 9.63 30.47
C TYR A 280 14.46 9.91 31.20
N PRO A 281 13.32 9.34 30.77
CA PRO A 281 12.01 9.69 31.35
C PRO A 281 11.93 9.56 32.89
N PRO A 282 12.55 8.53 33.53
CA PRO A 282 12.57 8.42 34.98
C PRO A 282 13.30 9.54 35.72
N GLU A 283 14.23 10.27 35.09
CA GLU A 283 14.83 11.48 35.70
C GLU A 283 13.78 12.58 35.92
N LEU A 284 12.69 12.56 35.14
CA LEU A 284 11.54 13.45 35.25
C LEU A 284 10.38 12.84 36.06
N GLY A 285 10.57 11.66 36.66
CA GLY A 285 9.52 10.94 37.38
C GLY A 285 8.47 10.27 36.49
N LEU A 286 8.78 10.05 35.21
CA LEU A 286 7.92 9.38 34.24
C LEU A 286 8.33 7.91 34.04
N GLU A 287 7.39 7.06 33.63
CA GLU A 287 7.68 5.67 33.27
C GLU A 287 8.47 5.60 31.96
N ASP A 288 9.42 4.67 31.85
CA ASP A 288 10.11 4.42 30.57
C ASP A 288 9.28 3.44 29.72
N PRO A 289 8.80 3.85 28.53
CA PRO A 289 8.05 2.95 27.63
C PRO A 289 8.89 1.78 27.11
N ARG A 290 10.21 1.80 27.34
CA ARG A 290 11.18 0.81 26.87
C ARG A 290 11.63 -0.15 27.96
N THR A 291 10.86 -0.31 29.04
CA THR A 291 11.24 -1.20 30.14
C THR A 291 11.15 -2.68 29.74
N GLY A 292 12.19 -3.44 30.09
CA GLY A 292 12.28 -4.86 29.80
C GLY A 292 12.54 -5.17 28.31
N THR A 293 12.30 -6.42 27.94
CA THR A 293 12.37 -6.89 26.55
C THR A 293 11.00 -6.71 25.89
N ILE A 294 10.94 -5.94 24.80
CA ILE A 294 9.72 -5.75 24.02
C ILE A 294 9.68 -6.85 22.95
N PRO A 295 8.65 -7.71 22.91
CA PRO A 295 8.50 -8.71 21.84
C PRO A 295 8.40 -8.05 20.47
N GLY A 296 9.09 -8.62 19.48
CA GLY A 296 9.07 -8.11 18.10
C GLY A 296 7.89 -8.62 17.25
N THR A 297 7.89 -8.20 15.99
CA THR A 297 6.93 -8.61 14.94
C THR A 297 7.66 -8.72 13.60
N GLY A 298 7.24 -9.64 12.73
CA GLY A 298 7.90 -9.90 11.45
C GLY A 298 9.35 -10.37 11.61
N ASN A 299 10.29 -9.67 10.97
CA ASN A 299 11.73 -9.91 11.06
C ASN A 299 12.37 -9.30 12.32
N ILE A 300 11.66 -8.44 13.05
CA ILE A 300 12.08 -7.98 14.37
C ILE A 300 11.74 -9.07 15.37
N THR A 301 12.73 -9.65 16.03
CA THR A 301 12.53 -10.72 17.02
C THR A 301 12.20 -10.13 18.40
N GLU A 302 12.90 -9.06 18.78
CA GLU A 302 12.72 -8.32 20.03
C GLU A 302 13.45 -6.98 20.02
N ILE A 303 13.10 -6.11 20.96
CA ILE A 303 13.82 -4.86 21.27
C ILE A 303 14.23 -4.87 22.73
N ILE A 304 15.48 -4.52 22.99
CA ILE A 304 16.07 -4.43 24.32
C ILE A 304 16.61 -3.02 24.52
N SER A 305 16.05 -2.29 25.47
CA SER A 305 16.63 -1.04 25.96
C SER A 305 17.75 -1.36 26.95
N THR A 306 18.95 -0.83 26.73
CA THR A 306 20.11 -1.19 27.55
C THR A 306 20.39 -0.13 28.61
N THR A 307 21.04 0.95 28.23
CA THR A 307 21.50 2.00 29.14
C THR A 307 21.18 3.38 28.58
N HIS A 308 20.85 4.29 29.48
CA HIS A 308 20.88 5.72 29.23
C HIS A 308 22.10 6.33 29.92
N TYR A 309 22.90 7.10 29.18
CA TYR A 309 24.09 7.79 29.71
C TYR A 309 24.46 8.98 28.85
N GLU A 310 24.83 10.11 29.46
CA GLU A 310 25.25 11.33 28.76
C GLU A 310 24.30 11.76 27.62
N SER A 311 23.00 11.78 27.90
CA SER A 311 21.94 12.11 26.94
C SER A 311 21.90 11.20 25.71
N ARG A 312 22.39 9.97 25.85
CA ARG A 312 22.31 8.91 24.85
C ARG A 312 21.52 7.73 25.39
N SER A 313 20.64 7.18 24.56
CA SER A 313 19.93 5.93 24.85
C SER A 313 20.20 4.90 23.76
N GLN A 314 20.57 3.69 24.17
CA GLN A 314 20.82 2.58 23.26
C GLN A 314 19.65 1.59 23.28
N LEU A 315 19.21 1.18 22.08
CA LEU A 315 18.30 0.07 21.85
C LEU A 315 19.00 -0.98 20.98
N ILE A 316 18.87 -2.24 21.36
CA ILE A 316 19.31 -3.39 20.56
C ILE A 316 18.07 -4.03 19.95
N ILE A 317 18.02 -4.07 18.63
CA ILE A 317 16.91 -4.66 17.86
C ILE A 317 17.39 -6.01 17.32
N GLY A 318 16.86 -7.10 17.83
CA GLY A 318 17.14 -8.43 17.31
C GLY A 318 16.45 -8.66 15.97
N LEU A 319 17.16 -9.26 15.01
CA LEU A 319 16.65 -9.50 13.66
C LEU A 319 16.85 -10.95 13.23
N SER A 320 15.85 -11.49 12.52
CA SER A 320 15.91 -12.85 11.95
C SER A 320 17.01 -13.00 10.89
N ASP A 321 17.32 -11.93 10.15
CA ASP A 321 18.39 -11.88 9.15
C ASP A 321 18.93 -10.44 8.98
N ARG A 322 20.05 -10.29 8.28
CA ARG A 322 20.62 -8.99 7.89
C ARG A 322 19.92 -8.45 6.66
N LEU A 323 18.93 -7.58 6.88
CA LEU A 323 18.05 -7.05 5.85
C LEU A 323 18.36 -5.58 5.53
N PRO A 324 18.04 -5.05 4.35
CA PRO A 324 18.16 -3.62 4.11
C PRO A 324 17.21 -2.82 5.03
N TYR A 325 17.66 -1.69 5.56
CA TYR A 325 16.85 -0.81 6.39
C TYR A 325 17.01 0.65 5.98
N SER A 326 15.97 1.45 6.25
CA SER A 326 15.98 2.90 6.09
C SER A 326 15.59 3.59 7.39
N VAL A 327 15.96 4.88 7.50
CA VAL A 327 15.73 5.68 8.71
C VAL A 327 15.23 7.05 8.27
N GLN A 328 14.12 7.49 8.85
CA GLN A 328 13.51 8.78 8.56
C GLN A 328 13.06 9.46 9.84
N VAL A 329 13.35 10.76 9.96
CA VAL A 329 12.72 11.62 10.97
C VAL A 329 11.47 12.24 10.35
N LEU A 330 10.35 12.12 11.06
CA LEU A 330 9.13 12.86 10.77
C LEU A 330 8.97 13.97 11.79
N GLU A 331 8.52 15.14 11.35
CA GLU A 331 8.14 16.24 12.23
C GLU A 331 6.62 16.28 12.37
N GLU A 332 6.12 16.72 13.53
CA GLU A 332 4.70 16.97 13.81
C GLU A 332 3.72 15.78 13.57
N PRO A 333 3.65 14.80 14.50
CA PRO A 333 4.44 14.66 15.71
C PRO A 333 5.82 14.07 15.42
N ARG A 334 6.81 14.42 16.25
CA ARG A 334 8.20 14.04 16.03
C ARG A 334 8.41 12.54 16.23
N ARG A 335 9.00 11.89 15.22
CA ARG A 335 9.21 10.43 15.20
C ARG A 335 10.54 10.09 14.59
N LEU A 336 11.24 9.11 15.17
CA LEU A 336 12.25 8.35 14.42
C LEU A 336 11.60 7.07 13.91
N VAL A 337 11.56 6.92 12.59
CA VAL A 337 11.00 5.74 11.90
C VAL A 337 12.14 4.94 11.31
N ILE A 338 12.18 3.65 11.61
CA ILE A 338 13.12 2.69 11.05
C ILE A 338 12.31 1.62 10.33
N ASP A 339 12.50 1.49 9.02
CA ASP A 339 11.87 0.45 8.21
C ASP A 339 12.90 -0.62 7.84
N ILE A 340 12.59 -1.87 8.13
CA ILE A 340 13.45 -3.04 7.86
C ILE A 340 12.77 -3.88 6.78
N LEU A 341 13.32 -3.91 5.57
CA LEU A 341 12.72 -4.63 4.44
C LEU A 341 12.66 -6.14 4.71
N HIS A 342 11.63 -6.78 4.16
CA HIS A 342 11.55 -8.23 4.06
C HIS A 342 12.48 -8.72 2.93
N GLY A 343 13.09 -9.89 3.13
CA GLY A 343 13.98 -10.55 2.17
C GLY A 343 13.27 -11.16 0.96
#